data_AF-A0A8M1KMP3-F1
#
_entry.id   AF-A0A8M1KMP3-F1
#
_cell.length_a   1.000
_cell.length_b   1.000
_cell.length_c   1.000
_cell.angle_alpha   90.00
_cell.angle_beta   90.00
_cell.angle_gamma   90.00
#
_symmetry.space_group_name_H-M   'P 1'
#
loop_
_entity.id
_entity.type
_entity.pdbx_description
1 polymer ?
#
loop_
_entity_poly.entity_id
_entity_poly.type
_entity_poly.pdbx_seq_one_letter_code
_entity_poly.pdbx_strand_id
1 'polypeptide(L)'
;MPRQFPKIALTDVDEKVRLMAEMVYASALKEEDTKEAQSMFSVPEDCPIGLHQAKEHELLKELAEQHSEQSAKRKKNFKLRRSQSMSQQFPSVCPDWAFSVIAPLISTTDGAPPEREPVPEFQRVTISGDYCAGVTVEDYEQAASSLLKALVIREKYSKLAYHCFPRTTSRFLRSANDEKWTEEDEVLPGLDSFNTQI
;
A
#
# COMPACT_ATOMS: atom_id res chain seq x y z
N MET A 1 -1.65 35.75 52.80
CA MET A 1 -0.76 34.63 52.43
C MET A 1 0.42 35.19 51.66
N PRO A 2 1.66 35.16 52.18
CA PRO A 2 2.83 35.55 51.40
C PRO A 2 3.13 34.48 50.33
N ARG A 3 3.62 34.89 49.15
CA ARG A 3 3.96 33.95 48.05
C ARG A 3 5.12 33.04 48.49
N GLN A 4 4.95 31.74 48.32
CA GLN A 4 5.91 30.69 48.72
C GLN A 4 7.00 30.40 47.67
N PHE A 5 6.96 31.03 46.48
CA PHE A 5 7.93 30.77 45.44
C PHE A 5 8.97 31.88 45.32
N PRO A 6 10.27 31.55 45.29
CA PRO A 6 11.33 32.51 45.01
C PRO A 6 11.08 33.21 43.67
N LYS A 7 11.26 34.53 43.61
CA LYS A 7 11.31 35.24 42.33
C LYS A 7 12.55 34.76 41.59
N ILE A 8 12.37 33.95 40.55
CA ILE A 8 13.43 33.62 39.60
C ILE A 8 13.87 34.93 38.94
N ALA A 9 15.09 35.36 39.24
CA ALA A 9 15.78 36.39 38.48
C ALA A 9 16.33 35.72 37.22
N LEU A 10 15.97 36.24 36.06
CA LEU A 10 16.49 35.75 34.78
C LEU A 10 18.01 35.86 34.79
N THR A 11 18.68 34.75 34.52
CA THR A 11 20.13 34.68 34.39
C THR A 11 20.54 34.92 32.93
N ASP A 12 21.79 35.32 32.69
CA ASP A 12 22.31 35.49 31.31
C ASP A 12 22.17 34.21 30.46
N VAL A 13 22.15 33.04 31.10
CA VAL A 13 21.90 31.74 30.45
C VAL A 13 20.46 31.65 29.94
N ASP A 14 19.49 32.15 30.71
CA ASP A 14 18.08 32.16 30.32
C ASP A 14 17.84 33.10 29.12
N GLU A 15 18.57 34.21 29.04
CA GLU A 15 18.54 35.12 27.90
C GLU A 15 19.07 34.45 26.62
N LYS A 16 20.16 33.68 26.74
CA LYS A 16 20.69 32.90 25.61
C LYS A 16 19.69 31.84 25.14
N VAL A 17 19.01 31.16 26.06
CA VAL A 17 17.96 30.18 25.74
C VAL A 17 16.77 30.86 25.05
N ARG A 18 16.36 32.04 25.53
CA ARG A 18 15.30 32.85 24.91
C ARG A 18 15.64 33.22 23.48
N LEU A 19 16.87 33.69 23.22
CA LEU A 19 17.33 34.05 21.87
C LEU A 19 17.36 32.83 20.93
N MET A 20 17.81 31.67 21.42
CA MET A 20 17.79 30.43 20.64
C MET A 20 16.36 30.01 20.28
N ALA A 21 15.43 30.07 21.25
CA ALA A 21 14.03 29.75 21.02
C ALA A 21 13.38 30.72 19.99
N GLU A 22 13.68 32.01 20.10
CA GLU A 22 13.20 33.03 19.17
C GLU A 22 13.73 32.81 17.74
N MET A 23 15.01 32.45 17.59
CA MET A 23 15.57 32.09 16.28
C MET A 23 14.89 30.86 15.67
N VAL A 24 14.70 29.79 16.44
CA VAL A 24 14.03 28.58 15.97
C VAL A 24 12.61 28.88 15.48
N TYR A 25 11.87 29.69 16.25
CA TYR A 25 10.52 30.09 15.89
C TYR A 25 10.48 30.95 14.62
N ALA A 26 11.40 31.91 14.48
CA ALA A 26 11.51 32.74 13.28
C ALA A 26 11.95 31.96 12.04
N SER A 27 12.82 30.95 12.20
CA SER A 27 13.22 30.05 11.12
C SER A 27 12.05 29.18 10.64
N ALA A 28 11.23 28.64 11.55
CA ALA A 28 10.08 27.81 11.20
C ALA A 28 8.99 28.58 10.43
N LEU A 29 8.78 29.87 10.74
CA LEU A 29 7.82 30.72 10.04
C LEU A 29 8.31 31.19 8.66
N LYS A 30 9.62 31.19 8.41
CA LYS A 30 10.20 31.57 7.10
C LYS A 30 10.25 30.42 6.10
N GLU A 31 9.94 29.19 6.50
CA GLU A 31 9.88 27.99 5.64
C GLU A 31 8.59 27.88 4.82
N GLU A 32 7.86 28.98 4.59
CA GLU A 32 6.65 29.00 3.75
C GLU A 32 6.94 28.76 2.25
N ASP A 33 8.23 28.73 1.85
CA ASP A 33 8.69 28.33 0.52
C ASP A 33 9.14 26.86 0.42
N THR A 34 8.77 26.00 1.38
CA THR A 34 9.00 24.53 1.31
C THR A 34 7.98 23.77 0.45
N LYS A 35 7.37 24.44 -0.52
CA LYS A 35 6.48 23.79 -1.50
C LYS A 35 7.20 22.71 -2.31
N GLU A 36 8.52 22.80 -2.46
CA GLU A 36 9.30 21.78 -3.16
C GLU A 36 9.49 20.48 -2.35
N ALA A 37 9.59 20.57 -1.02
CA ALA A 37 9.79 19.39 -0.17
C ALA A 37 8.50 18.57 0.02
N GLN A 38 7.33 19.22 0.04
CA GLN A 38 6.02 18.53 0.02
C GLN A 38 5.65 18.04 -1.39
N SER A 39 6.13 18.72 -2.44
CA SER A 39 5.94 18.33 -3.85
C SER A 39 6.63 17.00 -4.21
N MET A 40 7.75 16.66 -3.57
CA MET A 40 8.52 15.45 -3.90
C MET A 40 7.76 14.13 -3.67
N PHE A 41 6.71 14.14 -2.85
CA PHE A 41 5.83 12.99 -2.60
C PHE A 41 4.41 13.17 -3.17
N SER A 42 4.15 14.33 -3.79
CA SER A 42 2.90 14.60 -4.49
C SER A 42 3.00 14.06 -5.91
N VAL A 43 1.96 13.36 -6.36
CA VAL A 43 1.84 13.03 -7.78
C VAL A 43 1.69 14.34 -8.55
N PRO A 44 2.48 14.60 -9.62
CA PRO A 44 2.27 15.76 -10.48
C PRO A 44 0.83 15.74 -11.02
N GLU A 45 0.09 16.84 -10.87
CA GLU A 45 -1.31 16.94 -11.34
C GLU A 45 -1.42 16.63 -12.84
N ASP A 46 -0.41 16.99 -13.63
CA ASP A 46 -0.31 16.65 -15.05
C ASP A 46 0.46 15.34 -15.25
N CYS A 47 -0.17 14.22 -14.90
CA CYS A 47 0.35 12.91 -15.27
C CYS A 47 0.06 12.65 -16.76
N PRO A 48 1.08 12.61 -17.65
CA PRO A 48 0.89 12.52 -19.10
C PRO A 48 0.13 11.25 -19.52
N ILE A 49 0.27 10.18 -18.75
CA ILE A 49 -0.41 8.90 -18.97
C ILE A 49 -1.90 9.01 -18.62
N GLY A 50 -2.25 9.72 -17.53
CA GLY A 50 -3.64 9.94 -17.13
C GLY A 50 -4.43 10.76 -18.14
N LEU A 51 -3.80 11.78 -18.73
CA LEU A 51 -4.40 12.58 -19.80
C LEU A 51 -4.64 11.76 -21.07
N HIS A 52 -3.71 10.86 -21.42
CA HIS A 52 -3.88 9.98 -22.57
C HIS A 52 -5.04 8.99 -22.34
N GLN A 53 -5.06 8.35 -21.18
CA GLN A 53 -6.08 7.37 -20.81
C GLN A 53 -7.49 8.00 -20.71
N ALA A 54 -7.60 9.23 -20.21
CA ALA A 54 -8.86 9.97 -20.17
C ALA A 54 -9.42 10.23 -21.58
N LYS A 55 -8.56 10.64 -22.52
CA LYS A 55 -8.93 10.86 -23.94
C LYS A 55 -9.35 9.56 -24.63
N GLU A 56 -8.60 8.48 -24.42
CA GLU A 56 -8.95 7.17 -24.98
C GLU A 56 -10.31 6.68 -24.45
N HIS A 57 -10.56 6.86 -23.16
CA HIS A 57 -11.82 6.48 -22.53
C HIS A 57 -13.02 7.29 -23.07
N GLU A 58 -12.85 8.59 -23.28
CA GLU A 58 -13.88 9.45 -23.90
C GLU A 58 -14.21 9.01 -25.33
N LEU A 59 -13.18 8.71 -26.15
CA LEU A 59 -13.36 8.23 -27.52
C LEU A 59 -14.09 6.88 -27.56
N LEU A 60 -13.70 5.94 -26.71
CA LEU A 60 -14.37 4.63 -26.61
C LEU A 60 -15.86 4.77 -26.22
N LYS A 61 -16.17 5.71 -25.31
CA LYS A 61 -17.53 6.02 -24.91
C LYS A 61 -18.36 6.56 -26.08
N GLU A 62 -17.81 7.46 -26.89
CA GLU A 62 -18.47 8.01 -28.08
C GLU A 62 -18.75 6.92 -29.13
N LEU A 63 -17.76 6.05 -29.41
CA LEU A 63 -17.96 4.92 -30.34
C LEU A 63 -19.05 3.95 -29.85
N ALA A 64 -19.09 3.67 -28.54
CA ALA A 64 -20.13 2.82 -27.96
C ALA A 64 -21.53 3.44 -28.08
N GLU A 65 -21.64 4.76 -27.88
CA GLU A 65 -22.88 5.52 -28.05
C GLU A 65 -23.35 5.49 -29.52
N GLN A 66 -22.46 5.76 -30.48
CA GLN A 66 -22.78 5.68 -31.91
C GLN A 66 -23.22 4.28 -32.34
N HIS A 67 -22.55 3.24 -31.86
CA HIS A 67 -22.93 1.86 -32.15
C HIS A 67 -24.30 1.51 -31.54
N SER A 68 -24.60 1.98 -30.33
CA SER A 68 -25.92 1.83 -29.69
C SER A 68 -27.02 2.51 -30.51
N GLU A 69 -26.79 3.75 -30.96
CA GLU A 69 -27.72 4.46 -31.82
C GLU A 69 -27.96 3.77 -33.15
N GLN A 70 -26.88 3.31 -33.81
CA GLN A 70 -26.99 2.62 -35.09
C GLN A 70 -27.74 1.29 -34.94
N SER A 71 -27.50 0.56 -33.85
CA SER A 71 -28.24 -0.66 -33.49
C SER A 71 -29.72 -0.37 -33.23
N ALA A 72 -30.04 0.71 -32.51
CA ALA A 72 -31.43 1.13 -32.27
C ALA A 72 -32.14 1.53 -33.58
N LYS A 73 -31.48 2.31 -34.45
CA LYS A 73 -31.96 2.70 -35.79
C LYS A 73 -32.18 1.46 -36.67
N ARG A 74 -31.23 0.52 -36.69
CA ARG A 74 -31.32 -0.74 -37.45
C ARG A 74 -32.44 -1.65 -36.95
N LYS A 75 -32.61 -1.79 -35.63
CA LYS A 75 -33.74 -2.52 -35.02
C LYS A 75 -35.08 -1.90 -35.37
N LYS A 76 -35.20 -0.57 -35.34
CA LYS A 76 -36.42 0.15 -35.78
C LYS A 76 -36.72 -0.11 -37.26
N ASN A 77 -35.70 -0.02 -38.13
CA ASN A 77 -35.85 -0.28 -39.57
C ASN A 77 -36.24 -1.74 -39.87
N PHE A 78 -35.62 -2.71 -39.19
CA PHE A 78 -35.98 -4.13 -39.31
C PHE A 78 -37.44 -4.39 -38.91
N LYS A 79 -37.91 -3.81 -37.80
CA LYS A 79 -39.32 -3.90 -37.38
C LYS A 79 -40.28 -3.31 -38.42
N LEU A 80 -39.92 -2.16 -39.01
CA LEU A 80 -40.72 -1.50 -40.07
C LEU A 80 -40.81 -2.35 -41.35
N ARG A 81 -39.69 -2.97 -41.76
CA ARG A 81 -39.67 -3.90 -42.90
C ARG A 81 -40.51 -5.15 -42.64
N ARG A 82 -40.45 -5.72 -41.43
CA ARG A 82 -41.28 -6.88 -41.05
C ARG A 82 -42.78 -6.56 -41.03
N SER A 83 -43.17 -5.36 -40.64
CA SER A 83 -44.58 -4.93 -40.72
C SER A 83 -45.07 -4.72 -42.16
N GLN A 84 -44.18 -4.43 -43.12
CA GLN A 84 -44.55 -4.31 -44.53
C GLN A 84 -44.64 -5.67 -45.25
N SER A 85 -43.95 -6.70 -44.76
CA SER A 85 -43.93 -8.02 -45.41
C SER A 85 -45.04 -8.97 -44.94
N MET A 86 -46.06 -8.51 -44.21
CA MET A 86 -47.14 -9.35 -43.66
C MET A 86 -48.47 -9.27 -44.43
N SER A 87 -48.41 -9.10 -45.75
CA SER A 87 -49.56 -9.28 -46.67
C SER A 87 -49.38 -10.45 -47.66
N GLN A 88 -48.45 -11.39 -47.42
CA GLN A 88 -48.35 -12.61 -48.22
C GLN A 88 -48.35 -13.85 -47.32
N GLN A 89 -49.09 -14.85 -47.79
CA GLN A 89 -49.74 -15.92 -47.03
C GLN A 89 -48.80 -17.09 -46.63
N PHE A 90 -49.23 -17.81 -45.59
CA PHE A 90 -48.88 -19.11 -44.96
C PHE A 90 -48.26 -20.25 -45.82
N PRO A 91 -47.93 -21.45 -45.26
CA PRO A 91 -47.37 -21.83 -43.93
C PRO A 91 -46.22 -22.89 -44.04
N SER A 92 -45.71 -23.32 -42.88
CA SER A 92 -45.30 -24.71 -42.56
C SER A 92 -43.82 -24.95 -42.24
N VAL A 93 -43.66 -25.74 -41.17
CA VAL A 93 -42.50 -26.42 -40.57
C VAL A 93 -41.38 -25.61 -39.86
N CYS A 94 -41.48 -25.61 -38.53
CA CYS A 94 -40.40 -25.61 -37.54
C CYS A 94 -41.00 -26.36 -36.31
N PRO A 95 -40.28 -27.04 -35.39
CA PRO A 95 -38.81 -27.08 -35.17
C PRO A 95 -38.21 -28.48 -34.88
N ASP A 96 -36.91 -28.64 -35.14
CA ASP A 96 -36.06 -29.68 -34.53
C ASP A 96 -35.06 -28.99 -33.56
N TRP A 97 -35.51 -28.72 -32.33
CA TRP A 97 -34.63 -28.41 -31.21
C TRP A 97 -35.22 -29.05 -29.96
N ALA A 98 -34.90 -30.32 -29.75
CA ALA A 98 -35.13 -30.99 -28.48
C ALA A 98 -33.96 -31.93 -28.26
N PHE A 99 -33.60 -32.13 -27.00
CA PHE A 99 -32.54 -33.02 -26.51
C PHE A 99 -31.14 -32.41 -26.43
N SER A 100 -30.95 -31.54 -25.43
CA SER A 100 -29.82 -31.69 -24.51
C SER A 100 -30.11 -30.94 -23.21
N VAL A 101 -30.83 -31.62 -22.31
CA VAL A 101 -30.85 -31.33 -20.87
C VAL A 101 -30.23 -32.56 -20.20
N ILE A 102 -28.92 -32.53 -19.99
CA ILE A 102 -28.26 -33.46 -19.06
C ILE A 102 -28.27 -32.76 -17.71
N ALA A 103 -29.27 -33.10 -16.90
CA ALA A 103 -29.32 -32.74 -15.49
C ALA A 103 -28.41 -33.70 -14.70
N PRO A 104 -27.56 -33.23 -13.77
CA PRO A 104 -26.77 -34.11 -12.92
C PRO A 104 -27.68 -34.87 -11.94
N LEU A 105 -27.63 -36.20 -12.02
CA LEU A 105 -28.30 -37.13 -11.11
C LEU A 105 -27.63 -37.10 -9.74
N ILE A 106 -28.26 -36.42 -8.77
CA ILE A 106 -27.94 -36.57 -7.34
C ILE A 106 -28.51 -37.89 -6.83
N SER A 107 -27.65 -38.90 -6.66
CA SER A 107 -28.00 -40.11 -5.91
C SER A 107 -27.94 -39.77 -4.42
N THR A 108 -29.11 -39.77 -3.78
CA THR A 108 -29.28 -39.73 -2.32
C THR A 108 -29.68 -41.13 -1.88
N THR A 109 -28.87 -41.76 -1.02
CA THR A 109 -29.23 -42.79 -0.02
C THR A 109 -27.94 -43.37 0.57
N ASP A 110 -27.62 -43.06 1.82
CA ASP A 110 -27.85 -43.96 2.96
C ASP A 110 -27.28 -43.34 4.25
N GLY A 111 -27.90 -43.64 5.39
CA GLY A 111 -27.74 -42.93 6.65
C GLY A 111 -26.41 -43.17 7.37
N ALA A 112 -25.61 -42.13 7.44
CA ALA A 112 -24.69 -41.85 8.54
C ALA A 112 -24.49 -40.33 8.61
N PRO A 113 -24.43 -39.68 9.79
CA PRO A 113 -23.95 -38.31 9.82
C PRO A 113 -22.56 -38.32 9.17
N PRO A 114 -22.29 -37.49 8.14
CA PRO A 114 -20.94 -37.38 7.62
C PRO A 114 -20.10 -36.95 8.82
N GLU A 115 -19.21 -37.84 9.27
CA GLU A 115 -18.12 -37.47 10.15
C GLU A 115 -17.52 -36.22 9.51
N ARG A 116 -17.70 -35.08 10.18
CA ARG A 116 -17.18 -33.82 9.67
C ARG A 116 -15.68 -34.02 9.64
N GLU A 117 -15.13 -34.30 8.47
CA GLU A 117 -13.69 -34.31 8.32
C GLU A 117 -13.15 -33.02 8.94
N PRO A 118 -12.09 -33.10 9.75
CA PRO A 118 -11.56 -31.92 10.42
C PRO A 118 -11.10 -30.94 9.36
N VAL A 119 -11.96 -29.96 9.07
CA VAL A 119 -11.65 -28.86 8.16
C VAL A 119 -10.46 -28.13 8.78
N PRO A 120 -9.33 -28.00 8.05
CA PRO A 120 -8.18 -27.27 8.57
C PRO A 120 -8.61 -25.86 8.97
N GLU A 121 -8.23 -25.44 10.19
CA GLU A 121 -8.51 -24.09 10.69
C GLU A 121 -7.89 -23.01 9.79
N PHE A 122 -6.77 -23.34 9.15
CA PHE A 122 -6.13 -22.48 8.17
C PHE A 122 -5.49 -23.30 7.04
N GLN A 123 -5.49 -22.70 5.85
CA GLN A 123 -4.76 -23.20 4.69
C GLN A 123 -3.50 -22.35 4.52
N ARG A 124 -2.33 -22.97 4.63
CA ARG A 124 -1.06 -22.29 4.33
C ARG A 124 -0.90 -22.23 2.82
N VAL A 125 -0.99 -21.03 2.27
CA VAL A 125 -0.66 -20.75 0.87
C VAL A 125 0.76 -20.19 0.84
N THR A 126 1.68 -20.87 0.15
CA THR A 126 3.03 -20.36 -0.09
C THR A 126 3.02 -19.59 -1.40
N ILE A 127 3.29 -18.29 -1.33
CA ILE A 127 3.45 -17.43 -2.49
C ILE A 127 4.95 -17.28 -2.73
N SER A 128 5.43 -17.74 -3.89
CA SER A 128 6.80 -17.48 -4.34
C SER A 128 6.84 -16.14 -5.07
N GLY A 129 7.78 -15.28 -4.70
CA GLY A 129 8.04 -13.99 -5.37
C GLY A 129 9.23 -14.10 -6.30
N ASP A 130 9.05 -14.69 -7.47
CA ASP A 130 10.01 -14.67 -8.58
C ASP A 130 9.77 -13.48 -9.54
N TYR A 131 8.59 -12.85 -9.46
CA TYR A 131 8.26 -11.67 -10.24
C TYR A 131 8.78 -10.40 -9.56
N CYS A 132 9.92 -9.88 -10.03
CA CYS A 132 10.29 -8.49 -9.79
C CYS A 132 9.18 -7.62 -10.39
N ALA A 133 8.45 -6.87 -9.56
CA ALA A 133 7.29 -6.06 -9.95
C ALA A 133 7.66 -4.85 -10.83
N GLY A 134 8.35 -5.09 -11.96
CA GLY A 134 8.93 -4.06 -12.81
C GLY A 134 10.17 -3.35 -12.22
N VAL A 135 10.64 -3.77 -11.04
CA VAL A 135 11.80 -3.16 -10.35
C VAL A 135 13.10 -3.70 -10.95
N THR A 136 14.02 -2.82 -11.31
CA THR A 136 15.31 -3.20 -11.89
C THR A 136 16.30 -3.63 -10.79
N VAL A 137 17.35 -4.37 -11.18
CA VAL A 137 18.41 -4.78 -10.25
C VAL A 137 19.09 -3.56 -9.60
N GLU A 138 19.31 -2.50 -10.38
CA GLU A 138 19.91 -1.24 -9.91
C GLU A 138 19.08 -0.62 -8.77
N ASP A 139 17.76 -0.61 -8.90
CA ASP A 139 16.87 -0.08 -7.86
C ASP A 139 16.99 -0.87 -6.55
N TYR A 140 17.14 -2.20 -6.63
CA TYR A 140 17.37 -3.03 -5.46
C TYR A 140 18.72 -2.75 -4.80
N GLU A 141 19.79 -2.56 -5.58
CA GLU A 141 21.11 -2.22 -5.05
C GLU A 141 21.11 -0.86 -4.34
N GLN A 142 20.46 0.12 -4.95
CA GLN A 142 20.29 1.45 -4.36
C GLN A 142 19.40 1.41 -3.09
N ALA A 143 18.30 0.65 -3.12
CA ALA A 143 17.42 0.46 -1.97
C ALA A 143 18.14 -0.26 -0.81
N ALA A 144 18.88 -1.32 -1.11
CA ALA A 144 19.64 -2.06 -0.10
C ALA A 144 20.74 -1.19 0.52
N SER A 145 21.48 -0.44 -0.30
CA SER A 145 22.54 0.46 0.15
C SER A 145 22.01 1.60 1.03
N SER A 146 20.87 2.19 0.65
CA SER A 146 20.22 3.24 1.44
C SER A 146 19.63 2.70 2.75
N LEU A 147 19.03 1.51 2.73
CA LEU A 147 18.55 0.83 3.93
C LEU A 147 19.69 0.54 4.91
N LEU A 148 20.83 0.04 4.43
CA LEU A 148 22.01 -0.22 5.26
C LEU A 148 22.46 1.06 5.98
N LYS A 149 22.58 2.17 5.25
CA LYS A 149 22.93 3.49 5.83
C LYS A 149 21.91 3.93 6.89
N ALA A 150 20.62 3.78 6.61
CA ALA A 150 19.55 4.15 7.54
C ALA A 150 19.60 3.31 8.83
N LEU A 151 19.88 2.01 8.71
CA LEU A 151 20.01 1.11 9.87
C LEU A 151 21.22 1.44 10.73
N VAL A 152 22.37 1.79 10.14
CA VAL A 152 23.56 2.24 10.88
C VAL A 152 23.27 3.52 11.67
N ILE A 153 22.57 4.48 11.04
CA ILE A 153 22.13 5.71 11.70
C ILE A 153 21.18 5.40 12.85
N ARG A 154 20.18 4.54 12.61
CA ARG A 154 19.21 4.10 13.62
C ARG A 154 19.91 3.44 14.80
N GLU A 155 20.87 2.56 14.57
CA GLU A 155 21.63 1.89 15.63
C GLU A 155 22.42 2.90 16.46
N LYS A 156 23.16 3.80 15.82
CA LYS A 156 23.92 4.86 16.49
C LYS A 156 23.05 5.72 17.40
N TYR A 157 21.92 6.22 16.91
CA TYR A 157 21.04 7.07 17.69
C TYR A 157 20.22 6.29 18.73
N SER A 158 19.90 5.01 18.48
CA SER A 158 19.29 4.15 19.50
C SER A 158 20.24 3.94 20.67
N LYS A 159 21.54 3.73 20.41
CA LYS A 159 22.57 3.65 21.44
C LYS A 159 22.65 4.93 22.28
N LEU A 160 22.66 6.10 21.63
CA LEU A 160 22.68 7.40 22.33
C LEU A 160 21.41 7.67 23.16
N ALA A 161 20.26 7.20 22.70
CA ALA A 161 18.98 7.35 23.38
C ALA A 161 18.70 6.26 24.43
N TYR A 162 19.64 5.32 24.66
CA TYR A 162 19.43 4.14 25.50
C TYR A 162 18.21 3.29 25.07
N HIS A 163 17.93 3.23 23.76
CA HIS A 163 16.86 2.42 23.20
C HIS A 163 17.39 1.04 22.76
N CYS A 164 16.59 0.00 22.97
CA CYS A 164 16.88 -1.33 22.43
C CYS A 164 16.92 -1.27 20.90
N PHE A 165 18.01 -1.78 20.31
CA PHE A 165 18.11 -2.03 18.87
C PHE A 165 18.11 -3.55 18.61
N PRO A 166 17.41 -4.06 17.57
CA PRO A 166 17.29 -5.50 17.36
C PRO A 166 18.65 -6.20 17.18
N ARG A 167 18.92 -7.20 18.03
CA ARG A 167 20.19 -7.97 18.03
C ARG A 167 20.48 -8.64 16.69
N THR A 168 19.46 -9.22 16.06
CA THR A 168 19.59 -9.85 14.74
C THR A 168 20.09 -8.86 13.72
N THR A 169 19.50 -7.65 13.68
CA THR A 169 19.89 -6.60 12.75
C THR A 169 21.31 -6.11 13.03
N SER A 170 21.65 -5.86 14.30
CA SER A 170 23.01 -5.45 14.70
C SER A 170 24.08 -6.45 14.24
N ARG A 171 23.83 -7.76 14.40
CA ARG A 171 24.75 -8.81 13.88
C ARG A 171 24.96 -8.72 12.38
N PHE A 172 23.89 -8.51 11.60
CA PHE A 172 24.00 -8.36 10.15
C PHE A 172 24.76 -7.10 9.75
N LEU A 173 24.53 -5.97 10.44
CA LEU A 173 25.28 -4.72 10.21
C LEU A 173 26.78 -4.91 10.45
N ARG A 174 27.15 -5.61 11.53
CA ARG A 174 28.56 -5.95 11.82
C ARG A 174 29.17 -6.86 10.77
N SER A 175 28.43 -7.90 10.35
CA SER A 175 28.90 -8.80 9.29
C SER A 175 29.11 -8.10 7.95
N ALA A 176 28.31 -7.08 7.63
CA ALA A 176 28.49 -6.26 6.44
C ALA A 176 29.73 -5.36 6.50
N ASN A 177 30.24 -5.09 7.70
CA ASN A 177 31.45 -4.30 7.96
C ASN A 177 32.67 -5.18 8.33
N ASP A 178 32.59 -6.50 8.18
CA ASP A 178 33.62 -7.47 8.62
C ASP A 178 33.99 -7.37 10.13
N GLU A 179 33.06 -6.89 10.95
CA GLU A 179 33.21 -6.77 12.40
C GLU A 179 32.54 -7.95 13.13
N LYS A 180 33.12 -8.36 14.26
CA LYS A 180 32.46 -9.33 15.16
C LYS A 180 31.49 -8.58 16.06
N TRP A 181 30.24 -9.03 16.10
CA TRP A 181 29.27 -8.55 17.06
C TRP A 181 29.69 -8.97 18.48
N THR A 182 29.72 -8.02 19.41
CA THR A 182 30.04 -8.24 20.82
C THR A 182 28.85 -7.89 21.73
N GLU A 183 28.83 -8.39 22.97
CA GLU A 183 27.71 -8.15 23.88
C GLU A 183 27.63 -6.70 24.35
N GLU A 184 28.75 -5.96 24.35
CA GLU A 184 28.76 -4.53 24.63
C GLU A 184 28.05 -3.66 23.56
N ASP A 185 27.74 -4.21 22.38
CA ASP A 185 26.90 -3.53 21.39
C ASP A 185 25.41 -3.55 21.76
N GLU A 186 25.01 -4.41 22.71
CA GLU A 186 23.63 -4.53 23.15
C GLU A 186 23.31 -3.48 24.22
N VAL A 187 22.41 -2.56 23.88
CA VAL A 187 21.92 -1.56 24.83
C VAL A 187 20.69 -2.11 25.53
N LEU A 188 20.87 -2.46 26.80
CA LEU A 188 19.81 -2.91 27.69
C LEU A 188 19.35 -1.74 28.57
N PRO A 189 18.25 -1.05 28.22
CA PRO A 189 17.65 -0.06 29.10
C PRO A 189 17.17 -0.74 30.39
N GLY A 190 17.86 -0.48 31.51
CA GLY A 190 17.34 -0.74 32.86
C GLY A 190 18.08 -1.74 33.76
N LEU A 191 19.32 -2.14 33.46
CA LEU A 191 20.09 -3.03 34.38
C LEU A 191 21.14 -2.34 35.27
N ASP A 192 21.13 -1.01 35.35
CA ASP A 192 22.04 -0.27 36.25
C ASP A 192 21.59 -0.27 37.73
N SER A 193 20.75 -1.21 38.18
CA SER A 193 20.22 -1.21 39.57
C SER A 193 20.47 -2.46 40.42
N PHE A 194 21.29 -3.44 39.99
CA PHE A 194 21.56 -4.62 40.83
C PHE A 194 23.03 -4.95 41.13
N ASN A 195 23.99 -4.10 40.78
CA ASN A 195 25.37 -4.23 41.28
C ASN A 195 25.68 -3.16 42.35
N THR A 196 24.93 -3.21 43.46
CA THR A 196 25.43 -2.70 44.74
C THR A 196 25.98 -3.89 45.52
N GLN A 197 27.27 -3.80 45.86
CA GLN A 197 28.08 -4.78 46.58
C GLN A 197 27.37 -5.43 47.79
N ILE A 198 27.55 -6.75 47.94
CA ILE A 198 27.71 -7.39 49.25
C ILE A 198 29.13 -7.98 49.28
#